data_AF-A0A9E5C6S1-F1
#
_entry.id   AF-A0A9E5C6S1-F1
#
_cell.length_a   1.000
_cell.length_b   1.000
_cell.length_c   1.000
_cell.angle_alpha   90.00
_cell.angle_beta   90.00
_cell.angle_gamma   90.00
#
_symmetry.space_group_name_H-M   'P 1'
#
loop_
_entity.id
_entity.type
_entity.pdbx_description
1 polymer ?
#
loop_
_entity_poly.entity_id
_entity_poly.type
_entity_poly.pdbx_seq_one_letter_code
_entity_poly.pdbx_strand_id
1 'polypeptide(L)'
;MEKLTIQDASRRLNISQRDIREYIRSGELKAERDAGSENGRWLVEMPEDGWQDKFKTYLDDLDKSITRWWWANERKTGSVHYLANTGIENVEPDYLCGRRSENLWSSVGHAEADRCLECLMKATEQGLPLF
;
A
#
# COMPACT_ATOMS: atom_id res chain seq x y z
N MET A 1 4.43 17.95 -20.42
CA MET A 1 3.58 17.69 -19.23
C MET A 1 2.15 17.65 -19.68
N GLU A 2 1.45 16.55 -19.41
CA GLU A 2 0.03 16.39 -19.73
C GLU A 2 -0.81 17.23 -18.75
N LYS A 3 -1.86 17.88 -19.26
CA LYS A 3 -2.78 18.68 -18.47
C LYS A 3 -4.15 18.03 -18.51
N LEU A 4 -4.66 17.59 -17.36
CA LEU A 4 -5.91 16.86 -17.24
C LEU A 4 -6.94 17.65 -16.44
N THR A 5 -8.21 17.39 -16.69
CA THR A 5 -9.27 17.90 -15.82
C THR A 5 -9.12 17.28 -14.42
N ILE A 6 -9.61 17.94 -13.37
CA ILE A 6 -9.61 17.37 -12.00
C ILE A 6 -10.23 15.96 -11.97
N GLN A 7 -11.26 15.72 -12.79
CA GLN A 7 -11.91 14.41 -12.88
C GLN A 7 -10.99 13.35 -13.49
N ASP A 8 -10.26 13.68 -14.55
CA ASP A 8 -9.37 12.75 -15.22
C ASP A 8 -8.08 12.53 -14.42
N ALA A 9 -7.57 13.58 -13.77
CA ALA A 9 -6.46 13.48 -12.81
C ALA A 9 -6.83 12.57 -11.63
N SER A 10 -8.04 12.70 -11.09
CA SER A 10 -8.56 11.82 -10.03
C SER A 10 -8.56 10.34 -10.45
N ARG A 11 -8.99 10.04 -11.68
CA ARG A 11 -8.95 8.67 -12.22
C ARG A 11 -7.52 8.17 -12.43
N ARG A 12 -6.64 9.02 -12.95
CA ARG A 12 -5.27 8.64 -13.30
C ARG A 12 -4.40 8.41 -12.07
N LEU A 13 -4.54 9.25 -11.05
CA LEU A 13 -3.81 9.16 -9.78
C LEU A 13 -4.51 8.26 -8.75
N ASN A 14 -5.71 7.76 -9.07
CA ASN A 14 -6.53 6.92 -8.19
C ASN A 14 -6.79 7.54 -6.81
N ILE A 15 -7.08 8.85 -6.78
CA ILE A 15 -7.41 9.61 -5.56
C ILE A 15 -8.66 10.45 -5.76
N SER A 16 -9.32 10.84 -4.67
CA SER A 16 -10.59 11.58 -4.77
C SER A 16 -10.37 12.98 -5.37
N GLN A 17 -11.38 13.52 -6.06
CA GLN A 17 -11.34 14.90 -6.57
C GLN A 17 -11.17 15.93 -5.44
N ARG A 18 -11.61 15.60 -4.21
CA ARG A 18 -11.40 16.44 -3.02
C ARG A 18 -9.91 16.52 -2.70
N ASP A 19 -9.23 15.38 -2.66
CA ASP A 19 -7.81 15.32 -2.32
C ASP A 19 -6.96 15.95 -3.42
N ILE A 20 -7.32 15.78 -4.70
CA ILE A 20 -6.72 16.55 -5.81
C ILE A 20 -6.77 18.06 -5.54
N ARG A 21 -7.94 18.60 -5.15
CA ARG A 21 -8.09 20.02 -4.83
C ARG A 21 -7.26 20.44 -3.61
N GLU A 22 -7.13 19.55 -2.64
CA GLU A 22 -6.29 19.79 -1.46
C GLU A 22 -4.81 19.84 -1.83
N TYR A 23 -4.33 18.90 -2.64
CA TYR A 23 -2.95 18.90 -3.15
C TYR A 23 -2.64 20.12 -4.03
N ILE A 24 -3.62 20.63 -4.78
CA ILE A 24 -3.47 21.91 -5.50
C ILE A 24 -3.35 23.07 -4.51
N ARG A 25 -4.16 23.09 -3.45
CA ARG A 25 -4.10 24.15 -2.42
C ARG A 25 -2.82 24.12 -1.60
N SER A 26 -2.27 22.94 -1.33
CA SER A 26 -1.00 22.77 -0.61
C SER A 26 0.23 23.01 -1.48
N GLY A 27 0.05 23.14 -2.80
CA GLY A 27 1.13 23.35 -3.77
C GLY A 27 1.85 22.08 -4.22
N GLU A 28 1.35 20.90 -3.82
CA GLU A 28 1.90 19.59 -4.19
C GLU A 28 1.51 19.17 -5.61
N LEU A 29 0.36 19.62 -6.10
CA LEU A 29 -0.03 19.53 -7.49
C LEU A 29 -0.15 20.92 -8.09
N LYS A 30 0.31 21.07 -9.34
CA LYS A 30 0.14 22.33 -10.08
C LYS A 30 -1.16 22.29 -10.85
N ALA A 31 -1.87 23.40 -10.87
CA ALA A 31 -3.06 23.56 -11.68
C ALA A 31 -3.16 24.99 -12.23
N GLU A 32 -3.75 25.11 -13.40
CA GLU A 32 -4.03 26.38 -14.06
C GLU A 32 -5.48 26.43 -14.55
N ARG A 33 -5.95 27.65 -14.84
CA ARG A 33 -7.24 27.81 -15.49
C ARG A 33 -7.11 27.57 -16.99
N ASP A 34 -8.04 26.78 -17.51
CA ASP A 34 -8.22 26.57 -18.95
C ASP A 34 -8.67 27.87 -19.61
N ALA A 35 -7.78 28.47 -20.40
CA ALA A 35 -8.07 29.68 -21.16
C ALA A 35 -9.13 29.48 -22.25
N GLY A 36 -9.38 28.24 -22.67
CA GLY A 36 -10.40 27.87 -23.65
C GLY A 36 -11.77 27.57 -23.05
N SER A 37 -11.91 27.59 -21.72
CA SER A 37 -13.17 27.30 -21.04
C SER A 37 -13.93 28.60 -20.72
N GLU A 38 -15.12 28.78 -21.32
CA GLU A 38 -16.03 29.90 -20.96
C GLU A 38 -16.34 29.97 -19.46
N ASN A 39 -16.33 28.82 -18.78
CA ASN A 39 -16.66 28.70 -17.35
C ASN A 39 -15.42 28.60 -16.44
N GLY A 40 -14.21 28.75 -16.98
CA GLY A 40 -12.96 28.75 -16.21
C GLY A 40 -12.63 27.42 -15.54
N ARG A 41 -12.72 26.31 -16.29
CA ARG A 41 -12.33 24.96 -15.83
C ARG A 41 -10.87 24.94 -15.35
N TRP A 42 -10.59 24.16 -14.31
CA TRP A 42 -9.22 23.93 -13.82
C TRP A 42 -8.61 22.70 -14.48
N LEU A 43 -7.37 22.84 -14.94
CA LEU A 43 -6.53 21.78 -15.46
C LEU A 43 -5.37 21.54 -14.50
N VAL A 44 -5.15 20.28 -14.15
CA VAL A 44 -4.07 19.80 -13.29
C VAL A 44 -2.91 19.40 -14.19
N GLU A 45 -1.72 19.91 -13.92
CA GLU A 45 -0.50 19.41 -14.53
C GLU A 45 -0.16 18.07 -13.90
N MET A 46 -0.13 17.02 -14.73
CA MET A 46 0.14 15.68 -14.24
C MET A 46 1.57 15.59 -13.70
N PRO A 47 1.74 15.09 -12.47
CA PRO A 47 3.06 14.93 -11.89
C PRO A 47 3.85 13.85 -12.63
N GLU A 48 5.16 13.81 -12.40
CA GLU A 48 6.05 12.80 -12.98
C GLU A 48 5.63 11.37 -12.59
N ASP A 49 6.03 10.40 -13.42
CA ASP A 49 5.77 9.00 -13.16
C ASP A 49 6.33 8.59 -11.79
N GLY A 50 5.48 7.97 -10.96
CA GLY A 50 5.82 7.55 -9.61
C GLY A 50 5.33 8.48 -8.50
N TRP A 51 4.67 9.59 -8.82
CA TRP A 51 3.97 10.38 -7.81
C TRP A 51 2.91 9.55 -7.08
N GLN A 52 2.93 9.58 -5.76
CA GLN A 52 1.97 8.93 -4.88
C GLN A 52 1.39 9.95 -3.91
N ASP A 53 0.12 9.76 -3.55
CA ASP A 53 -0.53 10.58 -2.54
C ASP A 53 -0.01 10.20 -1.13
N LYS A 54 -0.10 11.15 -0.19
CA LYS A 54 0.41 10.97 1.19
C LYS A 54 -0.20 9.80 1.92
N PHE A 55 -1.47 9.49 1.67
CA PHE A 55 -2.14 8.36 2.32
C PHE A 55 -1.60 7.04 1.78
N LYS A 56 -1.39 6.93 0.46
CA LYS A 56 -0.73 5.77 -0.14
C LYS A 56 0.72 5.62 0.34
N THR A 57 1.49 6.70 0.37
CA THR A 57 2.84 6.67 0.94
C THR A 57 2.83 6.26 2.41
N TYR A 58 1.89 6.77 3.20
CA TYR A 58 1.70 6.36 4.59
C TYR A 58 1.39 4.87 4.72
N LEU A 59 0.50 4.33 3.88
CA LEU A 59 0.19 2.90 3.87
C LEU A 59 1.39 2.07 3.45
N ASP A 60 2.11 2.45 2.39
CA ASP A 60 3.32 1.78 1.92
C ASP A 60 4.43 1.81 3.00
N ASP A 61 4.57 2.91 3.74
CA ASP A 61 5.55 3.01 4.83
C ASP A 61 5.12 2.24 6.07
N LEU A 62 3.82 2.26 6.41
CA LEU A 62 3.27 1.42 7.47
C LEU A 62 3.51 -0.06 7.15
N ASP A 63 3.26 -0.46 5.91
CA ASP A 63 3.46 -1.81 5.40
C ASP A 63 4.93 -2.26 5.43
N LYS A 64 5.88 -1.34 5.18
CA LYS A 64 7.33 -1.58 5.40
C LYS A 64 7.72 -1.66 6.87
N SER A 65 7.01 -0.95 7.75
CA SER A 65 7.33 -0.87 9.18
C SER A 65 6.81 -2.06 10.00
N ILE A 66 5.88 -2.82 9.44
CA ILE A 66 5.25 -3.97 10.09
C ILE A 66 5.99 -5.24 9.65
N THR A 67 6.40 -6.06 10.62
CA THR A 67 7.00 -7.36 10.31
C THR A 67 6.03 -8.22 9.50
N ARG A 68 6.55 -8.91 8.48
CA ARG A 68 5.76 -9.83 7.66
C ARG A 68 5.52 -11.17 8.33
N TRP A 69 6.12 -11.40 9.48
CA TRP A 69 6.02 -12.64 10.22
C TRP A 69 4.82 -12.58 11.18
N TRP A 70 3.91 -13.54 11.11
CA TRP A 70 2.71 -13.59 11.96
C TRP A 70 2.41 -15.01 12.42
N TRP A 71 1.85 -15.13 13.62
CA TRP A 71 1.29 -16.40 14.07
C TRP A 71 -0.05 -16.64 13.35
N ALA A 72 -0.25 -17.88 12.91
CA ALA A 72 -1.50 -18.28 12.26
C ALA A 72 -2.59 -18.74 13.24
N ASN A 73 -2.35 -18.62 14.56
CA ASN A 73 -3.32 -18.98 15.60
C ASN A 73 -3.15 -18.13 16.86
N GLU A 74 -4.25 -17.96 17.59
CA GLU A 74 -4.31 -17.18 18.85
C GLU A 74 -3.38 -17.72 19.93
N ARG A 75 -3.20 -19.05 19.98
CA ARG A 75 -2.38 -19.72 20.99
C ARG A 75 -0.87 -19.49 20.77
N LYS A 76 -0.47 -18.89 19.64
CA LYS A 76 0.93 -18.63 19.26
C LYS A 76 1.81 -19.88 19.36
N THR A 77 1.29 -21.01 18.91
CA THR A 77 2.01 -22.28 18.88
C THR A 77 2.35 -22.71 17.46
N GLY A 78 3.40 -23.54 17.35
CA GLY A 78 3.90 -24.04 16.08
C GLY A 78 4.92 -23.09 15.48
N SER A 79 4.73 -22.72 14.22
CA SER A 79 5.62 -21.81 13.51
C SER A 79 4.97 -20.46 13.21
N VAL A 80 5.82 -19.45 13.07
CA VAL A 80 5.50 -18.12 12.55
C VAL A 80 5.57 -18.15 11.03
N HIS A 81 4.58 -17.59 10.36
CA HIS A 81 4.43 -17.66 8.91
C HIS A 81 4.60 -16.29 8.27
N TYR A 82 5.13 -16.27 7.06
CA TYR A 82 5.35 -15.03 6.31
C TYR A 82 4.08 -14.65 5.56
N LEU A 83 3.56 -13.47 5.83
CA LEU A 83 2.36 -12.92 5.23
C LEU A 83 2.65 -12.42 3.82
N ALA A 84 2.00 -13.05 2.83
CA ALA A 84 2.12 -12.69 1.43
C ALA A 84 1.22 -11.50 1.07
N ASN A 85 0.01 -11.47 1.63
CA ASN A 85 -0.95 -10.40 1.45
C ASN A 85 -1.84 -10.29 2.69
N THR A 86 -2.08 -9.06 3.17
CA THR A 86 -3.01 -8.78 4.27
C THR A 86 -4.48 -8.88 3.85
N GLY A 87 -4.77 -8.95 2.54
CA GLY A 87 -6.12 -8.98 1.99
C GLY A 87 -6.78 -7.61 2.10
N ILE A 88 -7.03 -6.95 0.98
CA ILE A 88 -7.89 -5.77 0.96
C ILE A 88 -9.32 -6.32 0.95
N GLU A 89 -10.04 -6.15 2.06
CA GLU A 89 -11.48 -6.36 2.25
C GLU A 89 -12.04 -7.72 2.72
N ASN A 90 -11.26 -8.80 2.91
CA ASN A 90 -11.76 -9.97 3.65
C ASN A 90 -10.66 -10.68 4.45
N VAL A 91 -10.94 -10.89 5.72
CA VAL A 91 -10.04 -11.19 6.85
C VAL A 91 -9.53 -12.63 6.82
N GLU A 92 -8.89 -13.04 5.73
CA GLU A 92 -8.16 -14.32 5.68
C GLU A 92 -6.72 -14.03 5.21
N PRO A 93 -5.74 -14.03 6.13
CA PRO A 93 -4.36 -13.78 5.77
C PRO A 93 -3.81 -14.94 4.95
N ASP A 94 -3.19 -14.61 3.82
CA ASP A 94 -2.51 -15.58 2.96
C ASP A 94 -1.03 -15.62 3.32
N TYR A 95 -0.56 -16.78 3.78
CA TYR A 95 0.86 -17.00 4.04
C TYR A 95 1.57 -17.60 2.82
N LEU A 96 2.88 -17.34 2.66
CA LEU A 96 3.67 -17.87 1.53
C LEU A 96 3.65 -19.40 1.41
N CYS A 97 3.51 -20.11 2.53
CA CYS A 97 3.38 -21.57 2.56
C CYS A 97 1.96 -22.06 2.23
N GLY A 98 1.05 -21.18 1.80
CA GLY A 98 -0.35 -21.52 1.51
C GLY A 98 -1.21 -21.80 2.74
N ARG A 99 -0.69 -21.52 3.95
CA ARG A 99 -1.48 -21.58 5.18
C ARG A 99 -2.53 -20.46 5.14
N ARG A 100 -3.71 -20.73 5.69
CA ARG A 100 -4.76 -19.74 5.94
C ARG A 100 -4.97 -19.59 7.43
N SER A 101 -5.41 -18.42 7.85
CA SER A 101 -5.90 -18.19 9.22
C SER A 101 -7.16 -17.33 9.19
N GLU A 102 -7.93 -17.37 10.27
CA GLU A 102 -9.12 -16.52 10.41
C GLU A 102 -8.76 -15.10 10.87
N ASN A 103 -7.52 -14.90 11.33
CA ASN A 103 -7.02 -13.61 11.81
C ASN A 103 -5.48 -13.57 11.81
N LEU A 104 -4.91 -12.37 12.05
CA LEU A 104 -3.49 -12.12 12.25
C LEU A 104 -3.14 -12.03 13.73
N TRP A 105 -2.14 -12.79 14.16
CA TRP A 105 -1.67 -12.78 15.54
C TRP A 105 -0.21 -12.33 15.62
N SER A 106 0.03 -11.24 16.34
CA SER A 106 1.35 -10.59 16.39
C SER A 106 2.46 -11.55 16.82
N SER A 107 3.53 -11.61 16.02
CA SER A 107 4.74 -12.40 16.26
C SER A 107 5.88 -11.58 16.90
N VAL A 108 5.60 -10.39 17.42
CA VAL A 108 6.62 -9.53 18.04
C VAL A 108 7.43 -10.34 19.06
N GLY A 109 8.75 -10.36 18.87
CA GLY A 109 9.68 -11.08 19.74
C GLY A 109 9.86 -12.58 19.45
N HIS A 110 9.33 -13.10 18.34
CA HIS A 110 9.63 -14.48 17.91
C HIS A 110 11.13 -14.66 17.59
N ALA A 111 11.65 -15.87 17.81
CA ALA A 111 13.00 -16.23 17.40
C ALA A 111 13.02 -16.65 15.92
N GLU A 112 14.16 -16.51 15.25
CA GLU A 112 14.30 -16.98 13.86
C GLU A 112 13.99 -18.48 13.71
N ALA A 113 14.28 -19.27 14.74
CA ALA A 113 13.97 -20.70 14.80
C ALA A 113 12.46 -21.00 14.81
N ASP A 114 11.62 -20.04 15.19
CA ASP A 114 10.17 -20.19 15.18
C ASP A 114 9.59 -20.04 13.77
N ARG A 115 10.37 -19.55 12.80
CA ARG A 115 9.88 -19.26 11.44
C ARG A 115 9.63 -20.54 10.65
N CYS A 116 8.52 -20.57 9.93
CA CYS A 116 8.18 -21.63 9.00
C CYS A 116 9.24 -21.73 7.90
N LEU A 117 9.90 -22.89 7.78
CA LEU A 117 11.01 -23.10 6.84
C LEU A 117 10.58 -22.83 5.38
N GLU A 118 9.39 -23.27 4.98
CA GLU A 118 8.89 -23.05 3.62
C GLU A 118 8.67 -21.55 3.33
N CYS A 119 8.13 -20.81 4.30
CA CYS A 119 7.99 -19.35 4.19
C CYS A 119 9.36 -18.67 4.09
N LEU A 120 10.35 -19.10 4.89
CA LEU A 120 11.70 -18.56 4.86
C LEU A 120 12.39 -18.81 3.52
N MET A 121 12.28 -20.01 2.98
CA MET A 121 12.84 -20.36 1.66
C MET A 121 12.21 -19.51 0.56
N LYS A 122 10.88 -19.46 0.48
CA LYS A 122 10.16 -18.67 -0.54
C LYS A 122 10.45 -17.17 -0.43
N ALA A 123 10.48 -16.63 0.79
CA ALA A 123 10.82 -15.22 0.99
C ALA A 123 12.26 -14.91 0.54
N THR A 124 13.21 -15.80 0.83
CA THR A 124 14.61 -15.67 0.38
C THR A 124 14.74 -15.76 -1.14
N GLU A 125 14.10 -16.74 -1.77
CA GLU A 125 14.09 -16.92 -3.23
C GLU A 125 13.48 -15.72 -3.95
N GLN A 126 12.48 -15.08 -3.37
CA GLN A 126 11.79 -13.91 -3.92
C GLN A 126 12.46 -12.58 -3.55
N GLY A 127 13.55 -12.59 -2.76
CA GLY A 127 14.24 -11.37 -2.31
C GLY A 127 13.39 -10.51 -1.37
N LEU A 128 12.47 -11.11 -0.63
CA LEU A 128 11.57 -10.41 0.28
C LEU A 128 12.23 -10.07 1.62
N PRO A 129 11.79 -9.00 2.32
CA PRO A 129 12.34 -8.60 3.62
C PRO A 129 12.19 -9.66 4.70
N LEU A 130 13.28 -10.10 5.34
CA LEU A 130 13.24 -11.13 6.40
C LEU A 130 13.19 -10.56 7.83
N PHE A 131 13.15 -9.24 7.99
CA PHE A 131 13.17 -8.56 9.29
C PHE A 131 11.78 -8.38 9.92
#